data_AF-A0A240UEH9-F1
#
_entry.id   AF-A0A240UEH9-F1
#
_cell.length_a   1.000
_cell.length_b   1.000
_cell.length_c   1.000
_cell.angle_alpha   90.00
_cell.angle_beta   90.00
_cell.angle_gamma   90.00
#
_symmetry.space_group_name_H-M   'P 1'
#
loop_
_entity.id
_entity.type
_entity.pdbx_description
1 polymer ?
#
loop_
_entity_poly.entity_id
_entity_poly.type
_entity_poly.pdbx_seq_one_letter_code
_entity_poly.pdbx_strand_id
1 'polypeptide(L)'
;MNEHTLNELCDALSALRADIAIALPWDALHRWFGTVPLDLPHYAQINRQWALVWRQTGDRCPVPTVHLYLGADKLTLVRETTPDDPPAVDLTTLGQPT
;
A
#
# COMPACT_ATOMS: atom_id res chain seq x y z
N MET A 1 16.05 -7.12 7.80
CA MET A 1 15.72 -7.03 6.37
C MET A 1 16.98 -6.60 5.63
N ASN A 2 17.30 -7.20 4.49
CA ASN A 2 18.49 -6.82 3.70
C ASN A 2 18.13 -5.67 2.73
N GLU A 3 19.12 -5.09 2.07
CA GLU A 3 18.91 -3.93 1.18
C GLU A 3 18.04 -4.29 -0.04
N HIS A 4 18.23 -5.48 -0.61
CA HIS A 4 17.43 -5.95 -1.74
C HIS A 4 15.94 -6.04 -1.40
N THR A 5 15.59 -6.69 -0.29
CA THR A 5 14.18 -6.85 0.12
C THR A 5 13.57 -5.54 0.61
N LEU A 6 14.40 -4.63 1.14
CA LEU A 6 13.97 -3.25 1.41
C LEU A 6 13.59 -2.51 0.13
N ASN A 7 14.40 -2.63 -0.92
CA ASN A 7 14.14 -1.99 -2.20
C ASN A 7 12.87 -2.57 -2.86
N GLU A 8 12.67 -3.89 -2.81
CA GLU A 8 11.43 -4.52 -3.30
C GLU A 8 10.18 -4.02 -2.55
N LEU A 9 10.26 -3.88 -1.22
CA LEU A 9 9.17 -3.31 -0.43
C LEU A 9 8.91 -1.84 -0.80
N CYS A 10 9.96 -1.04 -0.94
CA CYS A 10 9.84 0.37 -1.33
C CYS A 10 9.26 0.55 -2.74
N ASP A 11 9.62 -0.34 -3.67
CA ASP A 11 9.06 -0.36 -5.03
C ASP A 11 7.57 -0.67 -5.00
N ALA A 12 7.17 -1.73 -4.27
CA ALA A 12 5.76 -2.06 -4.09
C ALA A 12 4.99 -0.89 -3.44
N LEU A 13 5.54 -0.26 -2.41
CA LEU A 13 4.91 0.92 -1.79
C LEU A 13 4.90 2.14 -2.72
N SER A 14 5.83 2.26 -3.66
CA SER A 14 5.76 3.30 -4.70
C SER A 14 4.61 3.03 -5.67
N ALA A 15 4.35 1.77 -5.99
CA ALA A 15 3.15 1.38 -6.73
C ALA A 15 1.87 1.71 -5.95
N LEU A 16 1.82 1.45 -4.62
CA LEU A 16 0.69 1.88 -3.77
C LEU A 16 0.47 3.39 -3.76
N ARG A 17 1.49 4.19 -4.08
CA ARG A 17 1.29 5.62 -4.21
C ARG A 17 0.67 5.98 -5.56
N ALA A 18 1.14 5.37 -6.65
CA ALA A 18 0.59 5.60 -7.98
C ALA A 18 -0.85 5.07 -8.11
N ASP A 19 -1.13 3.93 -7.49
CA ASP A 19 -2.45 3.30 -7.40
C ASP A 19 -3.12 3.62 -6.06
N ILE A 20 -4.38 3.21 -5.88
CA ILE A 20 -5.08 3.30 -4.57
C ILE A 20 -4.92 2.02 -3.75
N ALA A 21 -4.62 0.90 -4.41
CA ALA A 21 -4.53 -0.41 -3.79
C ALA A 21 -3.51 -1.30 -4.49
N ILE A 22 -2.78 -2.09 -3.71
CA ILE A 22 -1.86 -3.12 -4.22
C ILE A 22 -2.06 -4.45 -3.51
N ALA A 23 -1.69 -5.52 -4.20
CA ALA A 23 -1.68 -6.88 -3.68
C ALA A 23 -0.23 -7.32 -3.42
N LEU A 24 0.08 -7.69 -2.18
CA LEU A 24 1.36 -8.27 -1.78
C LEU A 24 1.18 -9.78 -1.53
N PRO A 25 1.71 -10.66 -2.39
CA PRO A 25 1.64 -12.10 -2.17
C PRO A 25 2.31 -12.50 -0.85
N TRP A 26 1.74 -13.47 -0.13
CA TRP A 26 2.34 -13.96 1.11
C TRP A 26 3.77 -14.48 0.91
N ASP A 27 4.06 -15.10 -0.24
CA ASP A 27 5.41 -15.55 -0.61
C ASP A 27 6.42 -14.39 -0.69
N ALA A 28 6.01 -13.24 -1.22
CA ALA A 28 6.86 -12.05 -1.25
C ALA A 28 7.12 -11.53 0.17
N LEU A 29 6.07 -11.45 1.00
CA LEU A 29 6.17 -11.03 2.40
C LEU A 29 7.06 -11.98 3.22
N HIS A 30 6.94 -13.29 2.99
CA HIS A 30 7.81 -14.29 3.61
C HIS A 30 9.28 -14.08 3.22
N ARG A 31 9.57 -13.81 1.94
CA ARG A 31 10.93 -13.49 1.48
C ARG A 31 11.49 -12.21 2.11
N TRP A 32 10.65 -11.19 2.30
CA TRP A 32 11.10 -9.90 2.83
C TRP A 32 11.33 -9.91 4.35
N PHE A 33 10.39 -10.51 5.09
CA PHE A 33 10.37 -10.49 6.55
C PHE A 33 10.88 -11.78 7.19
N GLY A 34 11.03 -12.86 6.42
CA GLY A 34 11.47 -14.16 6.90
C GLY A 34 10.40 -14.94 7.67
N THR A 35 9.15 -14.47 7.68
CA THR A 35 8.04 -15.10 8.39
C THR A 35 6.68 -14.74 7.77
N VAL A 36 5.73 -15.67 7.86
CA VAL A 36 4.28 -15.48 7.63
C VAL A 36 3.54 -16.42 8.60
N PRO A 37 2.49 -15.96 9.32
CA PRO A 37 1.88 -14.63 9.26
C PRO A 37 2.78 -13.54 9.85
N LEU A 38 2.53 -12.30 9.44
CA LEU A 38 3.25 -11.13 9.96
C LEU A 38 2.71 -10.72 11.33
N ASP A 39 3.62 -10.46 12.28
CA ASP A 39 3.32 -9.81 13.55
C ASP A 39 3.31 -8.27 13.50
N LEU A 40 2.85 -7.65 14.58
CA LEU A 40 2.77 -6.19 14.76
C LEU A 40 4.04 -5.40 14.37
N PRO A 41 5.27 -5.86 14.69
CA PRO A 41 6.49 -5.15 14.29
C PRO A 41 6.67 -5.05 12.77
N HIS A 42 6.26 -6.09 12.02
CA HIS A 42 6.37 -6.09 10.56
C HIS A 42 5.38 -5.10 9.94
N TYR A 43 4.15 -5.04 10.44
CA TYR A 43 3.17 -4.04 10.01
C TYR A 43 3.62 -2.61 10.34
N ALA A 44 4.21 -2.40 11.52
CA ALA A 44 4.79 -1.11 11.89
C ALA A 44 5.93 -0.70 10.94
N GLN A 45 6.73 -1.67 10.49
CA GLN A 45 7.78 -1.45 9.51
C GLN A 45 7.23 -1.09 8.13
N ILE A 46 6.20 -1.80 7.64
CA ILE A 46 5.50 -1.44 6.38
C ILE A 46 4.98 -0.01 6.44
N ASN A 47 4.30 0.36 7.54
CA ASN A 47 3.76 1.71 7.72
C ASN A 47 4.88 2.78 7.79
N ARG A 48 6.01 2.48 8.41
CA ARG A 48 7.18 3.38 8.41
C ARG A 48 7.72 3.58 7.01
N GLN A 49 7.87 2.52 6.22
CA GLN A 49 8.36 2.62 4.84
C GLN A 49 7.37 3.37 3.95
N TRP A 50 6.06 3.16 4.15
CA TRP A 50 5.02 3.92 3.46
C TRP A 50 5.20 5.42 3.67
N ALA A 51 5.35 5.86 4.92
CA ALA A 51 5.57 7.26 5.24
C ALA A 51 6.83 7.84 4.60
N LEU A 52 7.90 7.04 4.44
CA LEU A 52 9.13 7.47 3.77
C LEU A 52 8.93 7.60 2.25
N VAL A 53 8.30 6.62 1.61
CA VAL A 53 8.00 6.63 0.17
C VAL A 53 7.09 7.81 -0.19
N TRP A 54 6.07 8.08 0.62
CA TRP A 54 5.17 9.22 0.41
C TRP A 54 5.90 10.56 0.46
N ARG A 55 6.76 10.76 1.46
CA ARG A 55 7.46 12.05 1.68
C ARG A 55 8.57 12.33 0.67
N GLN A 56 9.09 11.31 -0.02
CA GLN A 56 10.23 11.46 -0.92
C GLN A 56 9.97 12.39 -2.12
N THR A 57 8.71 12.64 -2.49
CA THR A 57 8.40 13.59 -3.58
C THR A 57 8.18 15.02 -3.16
N GLY A 58 8.42 15.34 -1.89
CA GLY A 58 8.25 16.70 -1.38
C GLY A 58 6.78 17.15 -1.33
N ASP A 59 5.84 16.20 -1.43
CA ASP A 59 4.43 16.48 -1.31
C ASP A 59 4.12 16.93 0.14
N ARG A 60 3.40 18.05 0.27
CA ARG A 60 3.04 18.61 1.58
C ARG A 60 1.79 17.97 2.17
N CYS A 61 1.14 17.07 1.44
CA CYS A 61 -0.03 16.35 1.93
C CYS A 61 0.34 15.47 3.12
N PRO A 62 -0.56 15.34 4.11
CA PRO A 62 -0.40 14.35 5.15
C PRO A 62 -0.25 12.95 4.52
N VAL A 63 0.56 12.11 5.16
CA VAL A 63 0.70 10.71 4.74
C VAL A 63 -0.67 10.05 4.91
N PRO A 64 -1.29 9.52 3.83
CA PRO A 64 -2.62 8.93 3.94
C PRO A 64 -2.52 7.60 4.70
N THR A 65 -3.60 7.27 5.42
CA THR A 65 -3.68 6.01 6.16
C THR A 65 -3.70 4.84 5.18
N VAL A 66 -3.06 3.72 5.55
CA VAL A 66 -3.12 2.47 4.79
C VAL A 66 -3.89 1.44 5.60
N HIS A 67 -4.95 0.91 4.99
CA HIS A 67 -5.73 -0.21 5.49
C HIS A 67 -5.17 -1.52 4.94
N LEU A 68 -5.15 -2.54 5.80
CA LEU A 68 -4.61 -3.86 5.49
C LEU A 68 -5.75 -4.88 5.47
N TYR A 69 -5.90 -5.58 4.35
CA TYR A 69 -6.88 -6.65 4.19
C TYR A 69 -6.16 -7.98 4.00
N LEU A 70 -6.36 -8.89 4.95
CA LEU A 70 -5.77 -10.22 4.92
C LEU A 70 -6.60 -11.14 4.02
N GLY A 71 -6.04 -11.54 2.89
CA GLY A 71 -6.59 -12.57 2.01
C GLY A 71 -5.93 -13.93 2.23
N ALA A 72 -6.49 -14.96 1.60
CA ALA A 72 -5.95 -16.32 1.68
C ALA A 72 -4.53 -16.44 1.10
N ASP A 73 -4.23 -15.71 0.02
CA ASP A 73 -2.98 -15.80 -0.74
C ASP A 73 -2.12 -14.52 -0.68
N LYS A 74 -2.71 -13.42 -0.23
CA LYS A 74 -2.09 -12.09 -0.27
C LYS A 74 -2.54 -11.18 0.86
N LEU A 75 -1.71 -10.20 1.18
CA LEU A 75 -2.06 -9.00 1.92
C LEU A 75 -2.40 -7.89 0.92
N THR A 76 -3.59 -7.30 1.02
CA THR A 76 -3.95 -6.15 0.18
C THR A 76 -3.80 -4.87 1.00
N LEU A 77 -3.04 -3.92 0.46
CA LEU A 77 -2.88 -2.58 1.03
C LEU A 77 -3.78 -1.64 0.25
N VAL A 78 -4.58 -0.84 0.97
CA VAL A 78 -5.43 0.19 0.37
C VAL A 78 -5.15 1.50 1.11
N ARG A 79 -4.73 2.53 0.39
CA ARG A 79 -4.51 3.85 0.99
C ARG A 79 -5.78 4.70 0.90
N GLU A 80 -5.91 5.66 1.81
CA GLU A 80 -6.90 6.72 1.65
C GLU A 80 -6.64 7.54 0.37
N THR A 81 -7.72 8.04 -0.23
CA THR A 81 -7.66 9.00 -1.33
C THR A 81 -7.11 10.33 -0.84
N THR A 82 -6.35 10.97 -1.69
CA THR A 82 -5.80 12.31 -1.55
C THR A 82 -6.45 13.26 -2.56
N PRO A 83 -6.30 14.58 -2.41
CA PRO A 83 -6.90 15.55 -3.33
C PRO A 83 -6.42 15.44 -4.79
N ASP A 84 -5.27 14.80 -5.02
CA ASP A 84 -4.70 14.60 -6.37
C ASP A 84 -5.26 13.33 -7.05
N ASP A 85 -5.92 12.46 -6.30
CA ASP A 85 -6.48 11.23 -6.87
C ASP A 85 -7.70 11.52 -7.75
N PRO A 86 -7.91 10.74 -8.83
CA PRO A 86 -9.12 10.81 -9.61
C PRO A 86 -10.35 10.50 -8.72
N PRO A 87 -11.51 11.12 -8.99
CA PRO A 87 -12.71 10.88 -8.21
C PRO A 87 -13.13 9.41 -8.32
N ALA A 88 -13.48 8.80 -7.19
CA ALA A 88 -14.10 7.48 -7.19
C ALA A 88 -15.45 7.54 -7.91
N VAL A 89 -15.68 6.61 -8.84
CA VAL A 89 -16.95 6.49 -9.55
C VAL A 89 -17.79 5.42 -8.90
N ASP A 90 -18.98 5.80 -8.47
CA ASP A 90 -19.95 4.86 -7.93
C ASP A 90 -20.67 4.11 -9.07
N LEU A 91 -20.85 2.80 -8.92
CA LEU A 91 -21.49 1.99 -9.98
C LEU A 91 -22.95 2.37 -10.21
N THR A 92 -23.63 2.95 -9.22
CA THR A 92 -25.03 3.39 -9.34
C THR A 92 -25.17 4.70 -10.11
N THR A 93 -24.13 5.54 -10.14
CA THR A 93 -24.14 6.81 -10.90
C THR A 93 -23.90 6.59 -12.40
N LEU A 94 -23.28 5.47 -12.77
CA LEU A 94 -23.07 5.07 -14.18
C LEU A 94 -24.36 4.60 -14.88
N GLY A 95 -25.43 4.30 -14.12
CA GLY A 95 -26.70 3.82 -14.65
C GLY A 95 -27.75 4.91 -14.92
N GLN A 96 -27.45 6.18 -14.62
CA GLN A 96 -28.40 7.27 -14.86
C GLN A 96 -28.16 7.90 -16.23
N PRO A 97 -29.10 7.79 -17.19
CA PRO A 97 -29.01 8.59 -18.42
C PRO A 97 -29.16 10.07 -18.06
N THR A 98 -28.21 10.89 -18.53
CA THR A 98 -28.30 12.36 -18.54
C THR A 98 -29.45 12.85 -19.38
#